data_AF-A0A9X2P2F6-F1
#
_entry.id   AF-A0A9X2P2F6-F1
#
_cell.length_a   1.000
_cell.length_b   1.000
_cell.length_c   1.000
_cell.angle_alpha   90.00
_cell.angle_beta   90.00
_cell.angle_gamma   90.00
#
_symmetry.space_group_name_H-M   'P 1'
#
loop_
_entity.id
_entity.type
_entity.pdbx_description
1 polymer ?
#
loop_
_entity_poly.entity_id
_entity_poly.type
_entity_poly.pdbx_seq_one_letter_code
_entity_poly.pdbx_strand_id
1 'polypeptide(L)'
;MRKRNKKYLTLQCRSSLLAILLLLLTGACDFFRFKSETEAGADLVIATVGNQNLLRSELSFIKAESKSEEDSANIASRYVQSWIRKQLLIKEAGKSMAFDEAEINRKLLDYKYALMVYEFEKKYVEENLNNNISQQEIEDYYQVNKVNFSLKEIIVRVNFVKTEKESSQNKQLERMLRSQNQKDSDTFKALAANSGANYFLEDSTWIKLDDIIVNTPLANHPNKVELVRNNKLIITDDDRYRYYFKILEYKLQDQVPPLEFVRDEITKILINKRRIELVDQLQKEVYNRALEKNEFKIYE
;
A
#
# COMPACT_ATOMS: atom_id res chain seq x y z
N MET A 1 11.13 -99.56 20.51
CA MET A 1 11.49 -98.83 19.26
C MET A 1 10.72 -97.51 19.19
N ARG A 2 11.47 -96.45 18.85
CA ARG A 2 11.15 -95.01 18.73
C ARG A 2 9.69 -94.60 18.39
N LYS A 3 9.12 -93.70 19.21
CA LYS A 3 8.38 -92.50 18.77
C LYS A 3 8.56 -91.38 19.81
N ARG A 4 9.68 -90.66 19.69
CA ARG A 4 10.00 -89.41 20.41
C ARG A 4 9.76 -88.23 19.46
N ASN A 5 9.27 -87.13 20.00
CA ASN A 5 9.41 -85.75 19.49
C ASN A 5 8.57 -85.33 18.28
N LYS A 6 7.30 -84.95 18.49
CA LYS A 6 6.57 -84.02 17.59
C LYS A 6 5.69 -82.95 18.25
N LYS A 7 5.59 -82.87 19.59
CA LYS A 7 4.78 -81.83 20.27
C LYS A 7 5.55 -80.59 20.72
N TYR A 8 6.88 -80.61 20.74
CA TYR A 8 7.70 -79.45 21.16
C TYR A 8 8.01 -78.48 20.01
N LEU A 9 7.90 -78.92 18.75
CA LEU A 9 8.21 -78.06 17.58
C LEU A 9 7.11 -77.03 17.28
N THR A 10 5.84 -77.35 17.56
CA THR A 10 4.70 -76.44 17.29
C THR A 10 4.51 -75.38 18.38
N LEU A 11 4.99 -75.65 19.60
CA LEU A 11 4.95 -74.68 20.70
C LEU A 11 6.09 -73.64 20.59
N GLN A 12 7.31 -74.09 20.24
CA GLN A 12 8.45 -73.19 20.04
C GLN A 12 8.27 -72.27 18.84
N CYS A 13 7.61 -72.74 17.75
CA CYS A 13 7.38 -71.89 16.58
C CYS A 13 6.32 -70.80 16.86
N ARG A 14 5.29 -71.10 17.66
CA ARG A 14 4.27 -70.11 18.08
C ARG A 14 4.79 -69.11 19.10
N SER A 15 5.65 -69.53 20.03
CA SER A 15 6.31 -68.59 20.96
C SER A 15 7.32 -67.69 20.25
N SER A 16 8.05 -68.19 19.24
CA SER A 16 8.96 -67.38 18.44
C SER A 16 8.22 -66.42 17.50
N LEU A 17 7.06 -66.81 16.95
CA LEU A 17 6.20 -65.91 16.16
C LEU A 17 5.55 -64.81 17.03
N LEU A 18 5.14 -65.13 18.26
CA LEU A 18 4.65 -64.13 19.23
C LEU A 18 5.77 -63.19 19.71
N ALA A 19 7.00 -63.69 19.89
CA ALA A 19 8.14 -62.87 20.26
C ALA A 19 8.58 -61.92 19.13
N ILE A 20 8.51 -62.36 17.87
CA ILE A 20 8.83 -61.52 16.69
C ILE A 20 7.73 -60.46 16.47
N LEU A 21 6.45 -60.80 16.72
CA LEU A 21 5.34 -59.84 16.67
C LEU A 21 5.44 -58.78 17.79
N LEU A 22 5.89 -59.18 18.99
CA LEU A 22 6.12 -58.27 20.12
C LEU A 22 7.35 -57.35 19.90
N LEU A 23 8.40 -57.85 19.23
CA LEU A 23 9.59 -57.06 18.86
C LEU A 23 9.29 -56.05 17.74
N LEU A 24 8.38 -56.39 16.81
CA LEU A 24 7.88 -55.48 15.76
C LEU A 24 6.97 -54.38 16.33
N LEU A 25 6.23 -54.65 17.41
CA LEU A 25 5.40 -53.65 18.10
C LEU A 25 6.22 -52.65 18.92
N THR A 26 7.40 -53.02 19.44
CA THR A 26 8.29 -52.09 20.15
C THR A 26 9.15 -51.22 19.22
N GLY A 27 9.37 -51.64 17.97
CA GLY A 27 10.08 -50.83 16.96
C GLY A 27 9.20 -49.80 16.25
N ALA A 28 7.87 -49.93 16.31
CA ALA A 28 6.94 -49.00 15.67
C ALA A 28 6.67 -47.72 16.50
N CYS A 29 7.01 -47.72 17.79
CA CYS A 29 6.85 -46.53 18.65
C CYS A 29 7.92 -45.45 18.41
N ASP A 30 9.02 -45.75 17.72
CA ASP A 30 10.02 -44.73 17.33
C ASP A 30 9.70 -44.07 15.97
N PHE A 31 8.81 -44.66 15.16
CA PHE A 31 8.34 -44.05 13.90
C PHE A 31 7.09 -43.17 14.09
N PHE A 32 6.37 -43.37 15.21
CA PHE A 32 5.23 -42.56 15.64
C PHE A 32 5.51 -41.75 16.91
N ARG A 33 6.78 -41.39 17.15
CA ARG A 33 7.08 -40.16 17.88
C ARG A 33 6.66 -38.99 16.99
N PHE A 34 5.37 -38.66 17.07
CA PHE A 34 4.87 -37.31 16.83
C PHE A 34 5.87 -36.39 17.52
N LYS A 35 6.54 -35.57 16.70
CA LYS A 35 7.59 -34.59 17.05
C LYS A 35 7.33 -34.06 18.46
N SER A 36 7.91 -34.71 19.46
CA SER A 36 7.85 -34.25 20.83
C SER A 36 8.80 -33.08 20.85
N GLU A 37 8.27 -31.93 21.26
CA GLU A 37 8.95 -30.68 21.50
C GLU A 37 10.25 -30.91 22.30
N THR A 38 11.32 -31.18 21.58
CA THR A 38 12.69 -31.08 22.09
C THR A 38 13.55 -31.01 20.83
N GLU A 39 14.18 -29.84 20.63
CA GLU A 39 14.92 -29.40 19.43
C GLU A 39 14.14 -28.59 18.38
N ALA A 40 13.27 -27.70 18.84
CA ALA A 40 13.27 -26.30 18.35
C ALA A 40 13.69 -25.44 19.54
N GLY A 41 14.64 -24.51 19.38
CA GLY A 41 15.19 -23.73 20.49
C GLY A 41 14.10 -23.16 21.39
N ALA A 42 14.22 -23.37 22.71
CA ALA A 42 13.25 -22.91 23.70
C ALA A 42 12.94 -21.42 23.44
N ASP A 43 11.69 -21.14 23.08
CA ASP A 43 11.26 -19.78 22.78
C ASP A 43 11.43 -18.92 24.02
N LEU A 44 12.31 -17.91 23.92
CA LEU A 44 12.76 -17.13 25.07
C LEU A 44 11.62 -16.24 25.57
N VAL A 45 11.30 -16.32 26.86
CA VAL A 45 10.37 -15.40 27.51
C VAL A 45 11.05 -14.03 27.65
N ILE A 46 10.40 -12.99 27.14
CA ILE A 46 10.92 -11.61 27.13
C ILE A 46 10.29 -10.76 28.23
N ALA A 47 9.02 -11.01 28.57
CA ALA A 47 8.33 -10.34 29.66
C ALA A 47 7.22 -11.22 30.24
N THR A 48 6.91 -11.03 31.53
CA THR A 48 5.83 -11.75 32.23
C THR A 48 5.00 -10.76 33.04
N VAL A 49 3.67 -10.85 32.94
CA VAL A 49 2.72 -10.09 33.75
C VAL A 49 1.66 -11.04 34.31
N GLY A 50 1.74 -11.35 35.61
CA GLY A 50 0.87 -12.36 36.22
C GLY A 50 1.13 -13.75 35.64
N ASN A 51 0.12 -14.35 35.01
CA ASN A 51 0.22 -15.68 34.38
C ASN A 51 0.45 -15.61 32.86
N GLN A 52 0.58 -14.40 32.30
CA GLN A 52 0.79 -14.21 30.86
C GLN A 52 2.26 -13.97 30.58
N ASN A 53 2.79 -14.66 29.57
CA ASN A 53 4.17 -14.56 29.10
C ASN A 53 4.19 -14.02 27.67
N LEU A 54 5.11 -13.09 27.40
CA LEU A 54 5.44 -12.62 26.07
C LEU A 54 6.67 -13.36 25.58
N LEU A 55 6.56 -14.03 24.45
CA LEU A 55 7.61 -14.87 23.87
C LEU A 55 8.39 -14.14 22.78
N ARG A 56 9.60 -14.62 22.48
CA ARG A 56 10.45 -14.03 21.43
C ARG A 56 9.91 -14.27 20.03
N SER A 57 9.27 -15.41 19.77
CA SER A 57 8.60 -15.68 18.49
C SER A 57 7.51 -14.67 18.17
N GLU A 58 6.82 -14.14 19.17
CA GLU A 58 5.77 -13.13 19.02
C GLU A 58 6.32 -11.78 18.55
N LEU A 59 7.63 -11.55 18.61
CA LEU A 59 8.29 -10.34 18.08
C LEU A 59 8.83 -10.52 16.64
N SER A 60 8.63 -11.69 16.03
CA SER A 60 9.18 -11.99 14.70
C SER A 60 8.67 -11.04 13.61
N PHE A 61 7.43 -10.55 13.71
CA PHE A 61 6.82 -9.62 12.76
C PHE A 61 7.53 -8.25 12.74
N ILE A 62 8.10 -7.81 13.87
CA ILE A 62 8.77 -6.51 14.00
C ILE A 62 10.01 -6.44 13.11
N LYS A 63 10.71 -7.56 12.94
CA LYS A 63 11.90 -7.64 12.08
C LYS A 63 11.58 -7.49 10.60
N ALA A 64 10.39 -7.91 10.17
CA ALA A 64 9.98 -7.79 8.78
C ALA A 64 9.64 -6.34 8.38
N GLU A 65 9.32 -5.49 9.37
CA GLU A 65 8.82 -4.13 9.15
C GLU A 65 9.90 -3.05 9.33
N SER A 66 11.01 -3.36 10.02
CA SER A 66 12.10 -2.42 10.28
C SER A 66 13.18 -2.38 9.19
N LYS A 67 13.64 -1.18 8.82
CA LYS A 67 14.69 -0.98 7.80
C LYS A 67 16.14 -1.01 8.34
N SER A 68 16.35 -0.88 9.65
CA SER A 68 17.68 -0.94 10.30
C SER A 68 17.60 -1.59 11.69
N GLU A 69 18.74 -2.13 12.18
CA GLU A 69 18.81 -2.90 13.43
C GLU A 69 18.52 -2.06 14.70
N GLU A 70 18.99 -0.81 14.74
CA GLU A 70 18.71 0.12 15.86
C GLU A 70 17.21 0.49 15.93
N ASP A 71 16.56 0.62 14.77
CA ASP A 71 15.13 0.89 14.69
C ASP A 71 14.34 -0.35 15.16
N SER A 72 14.75 -1.55 14.76
CA SER A 72 14.16 -2.81 15.25
C SER A 72 14.22 -2.94 16.76
N ALA A 73 15.35 -2.61 17.39
CA ALA A 73 15.53 -2.73 18.84
C ALA A 73 14.62 -1.75 19.61
N ASN A 74 14.50 -0.52 19.12
CA ASN A 74 13.62 0.49 19.71
C ASN A 74 12.14 0.12 19.53
N ILE A 75 11.74 -0.37 18.35
CA ILE A 75 10.37 -0.84 18.09
C ILE A 75 10.04 -2.05 18.98
N ALA A 76 10.95 -3.01 19.10
CA ALA A 76 10.77 -4.17 19.97
C ALA A 76 10.57 -3.76 21.43
N SER A 77 11.41 -2.85 21.94
CA SER A 77 11.26 -2.31 23.30
C SER A 77 9.92 -1.62 23.53
N ARG A 78 9.48 -0.77 22.59
CA ARG A 78 8.17 -0.10 22.65
C ARG A 78 7.02 -1.09 22.63
N TYR A 79 7.11 -2.13 21.81
CA TYR A 79 6.10 -3.19 21.75
C TYR A 79 6.00 -3.94 23.09
N VAL A 80 7.13 -4.37 23.66
CA VAL A 80 7.19 -5.04 24.97
C VAL A 80 6.56 -4.15 26.04
N GLN A 81 6.92 -2.87 26.10
CA GLN A 81 6.34 -1.92 27.06
C GLN A 81 4.84 -1.71 26.85
N SER A 82 4.38 -1.62 25.60
CA SER A 82 2.96 -1.53 25.26
C SER A 82 2.19 -2.77 25.70
N TRP A 83 2.73 -3.96 25.44
CA TRP A 83 2.16 -5.23 25.87
C TRP A 83 2.05 -5.31 27.40
N ILE A 84 3.12 -4.97 28.13
CA ILE A 84 3.11 -4.94 29.61
C ILE A 84 2.00 -4.03 30.13
N ARG A 85 1.89 -2.80 29.60
CA ARG A 85 0.85 -1.84 30.00
C ARG A 85 -0.55 -2.39 29.75
N LYS A 86 -0.79 -3.00 28.58
CA LYS A 86 -2.09 -3.64 28.26
C LYS A 86 -2.42 -4.75 29.25
N GLN A 87 -1.47 -5.64 29.56
CA GLN A 87 -1.69 -6.73 30.52
C GLN A 87 -1.98 -6.22 31.93
N LEU A 88 -1.27 -5.18 32.39
CA LEU A 88 -1.53 -4.55 33.68
C LEU A 88 -2.93 -3.91 33.73
N LEU A 89 -3.36 -3.23 32.67
CA LEU A 89 -4.71 -2.65 32.58
C LEU A 89 -5.79 -3.74 32.57
N ILE A 90 -5.61 -4.83 31.81
CA ILE A 90 -6.54 -5.97 31.80
C ILE A 90 -6.65 -6.58 33.20
N LYS A 91 -5.51 -6.76 33.89
CA LYS A 91 -5.47 -7.27 35.25
C LYS A 91 -6.22 -6.36 36.24
N GLU A 92 -6.06 -5.04 36.11
CA GLU A 92 -6.75 -4.08 36.97
C GLU A 92 -8.26 -4.01 36.67
N ALA A 93 -8.62 -4.01 35.39
CA ALA A 93 -10.02 -4.05 34.93
C ALA A 93 -10.73 -5.31 35.45
N GLY A 94 -10.07 -6.47 35.43
CA GLY A 94 -10.61 -7.71 35.97
C GLY A 94 -10.91 -7.69 37.48
N LYS A 95 -10.37 -6.73 38.24
CA LYS A 95 -10.75 -6.50 39.65
C LYS A 95 -12.02 -5.67 39.78
N SER A 96 -12.31 -4.82 38.80
CA SER A 96 -13.36 -3.79 38.86
C SER A 96 -14.61 -4.17 38.06
N MET A 97 -14.48 -5.03 37.04
CA MET A 97 -15.56 -5.48 36.18
C MET A 97 -15.35 -6.92 35.70
N ALA A 98 -16.45 -7.63 35.45
CA ALA A 98 -16.42 -8.89 34.72
C ALA A 98 -16.47 -8.61 33.21
N PHE A 99 -15.68 -9.35 32.44
CA PHE A 99 -15.73 -9.30 30.99
C PHE A 99 -16.83 -10.22 30.46
N ASP A 100 -17.63 -9.73 29.52
CA ASP A 100 -18.52 -10.58 28.73
C ASP A 100 -17.68 -11.33 27.69
N GLU A 101 -17.13 -12.48 28.10
CA GLU A 101 -16.30 -13.31 27.24
C GLU A 101 -17.05 -13.80 26.01
N ALA A 102 -18.37 -14.02 26.10
CA ALA A 102 -19.17 -14.46 24.97
C ALA A 102 -19.25 -13.37 23.90
N GLU A 103 -19.52 -12.12 24.29
CA GLU A 103 -19.56 -10.99 23.37
C GLU A 103 -18.17 -10.66 22.79
N ILE A 104 -17.11 -10.78 23.59
CA ILE A 104 -15.73 -10.61 23.09
C ILE A 104 -15.40 -11.69 22.06
N ASN A 105 -15.69 -12.96 22.35
CA ASN A 105 -15.45 -14.06 21.43
C ASN A 105 -16.28 -13.92 20.14
N ARG A 106 -17.53 -13.46 20.23
CA ARG A 106 -18.36 -13.15 19.07
C ARG A 106 -17.70 -12.09 18.18
N LYS A 107 -17.23 -10.98 18.77
CA LYS A 107 -16.51 -9.91 18.03
C LYS A 107 -15.22 -10.40 17.40
N LEU A 108 -14.45 -11.23 18.11
CA LEU A 108 -13.23 -11.83 17.58
C LEU A 108 -13.52 -12.74 16.38
N LEU A 109 -14.62 -13.50 16.46
CA LEU A 109 -15.04 -14.38 15.39
C LEU A 109 -15.54 -13.59 14.16
N ASP A 110 -16.35 -12.54 14.37
CA ASP A 110 -16.80 -11.64 13.31
C ASP A 110 -15.59 -10.98 12.61
N TYR A 111 -14.62 -10.49 13.38
CA TYR A 111 -13.39 -9.91 12.83
C TYR A 111 -12.57 -10.93 12.05
N LYS A 112 -12.43 -12.16 12.57
CA LYS A 112 -11.75 -13.26 11.88
C LYS A 112 -12.40 -13.56 10.52
N TYR A 113 -13.73 -13.64 10.47
CA TYR A 113 -14.44 -13.89 9.22
C TYR A 113 -14.31 -12.74 8.23
N ALA A 114 -14.44 -11.50 8.69
CA ALA A 114 -14.23 -10.33 7.84
C ALA A 114 -12.81 -10.31 7.24
N LEU A 115 -11.79 -10.65 8.03
CA LEU A 115 -10.41 -10.74 7.55
C LEU A 115 -10.23 -11.87 6.53
N MET A 116 -10.82 -13.04 6.75
CA MET A 116 -10.77 -14.16 5.80
C MET A 116 -11.41 -13.80 4.45
N VAL A 117 -12.57 -13.14 4.48
CA VAL A 117 -13.25 -12.66 3.27
C VAL A 117 -12.39 -11.62 2.56
N TYR A 118 -11.86 -10.64 3.29
CA TYR A 118 -11.00 -9.60 2.73
C TYR A 118 -9.76 -10.17 2.03
N GLU A 119 -9.03 -11.10 2.66
CA GLU A 119 -7.83 -11.69 2.04
C GLU A 119 -8.17 -12.51 0.79
N PHE A 120 -9.32 -13.19 0.78
CA PHE A 120 -9.80 -13.90 -0.40
C PHE A 120 -10.15 -12.94 -1.55
N GLU A 121 -10.94 -11.90 -1.27
CA GLU A 121 -11.32 -10.88 -2.25
C GLU A 121 -10.10 -10.14 -2.81
N LYS A 122 -9.17 -9.75 -1.93
CA LYS A 122 -7.91 -9.10 -2.31
C LYS A 122 -7.12 -9.97 -3.28
N LYS A 123 -6.92 -11.25 -2.95
CA LYS A 123 -6.22 -12.20 -3.83
C LYS A 123 -6.92 -12.33 -5.18
N TYR A 124 -8.24 -12.47 -5.18
CA TYR A 124 -9.01 -12.57 -6.42
C TYR A 124 -8.87 -11.32 -7.29
N VAL A 125 -8.94 -10.13 -6.70
CA VAL A 125 -8.71 -8.87 -7.42
C VAL A 125 -7.29 -8.82 -7.98
N GLU A 126 -6.26 -9.17 -7.21
CA GLU A 126 -4.87 -9.17 -7.68
C GLU A 126 -4.65 -10.09 -8.90
N GLU A 127 -5.34 -11.23 -8.94
CA GLU A 127 -5.26 -12.19 -10.04
C GLU A 127 -6.07 -11.79 -11.28
N ASN A 128 -7.17 -11.05 -11.12
CA ASN A 128 -8.15 -10.81 -12.19
C ASN A 128 -8.28 -9.33 -12.62
N LEU A 129 -7.66 -8.38 -11.90
CA LEU A 129 -7.78 -6.97 -12.20
C LEU A 129 -7.00 -6.58 -13.46
N ASN A 130 -7.73 -6.16 -14.49
CA ASN A 130 -7.14 -5.51 -15.64
C ASN A 130 -6.83 -4.03 -15.33
N ASN A 131 -5.54 -3.70 -15.22
CA ASN A 131 -5.06 -2.34 -14.98
C ASN A 131 -4.85 -1.52 -16.27
N ASN A 132 -5.05 -2.11 -17.45
CA ASN A 132 -4.91 -1.40 -18.71
C ASN A 132 -6.19 -0.59 -18.98
N ILE A 133 -6.07 0.74 -18.89
CA ILE A 133 -7.12 1.68 -19.26
C ILE A 133 -6.79 2.25 -20.64
N SER A 134 -7.74 2.13 -21.58
CA SER A 134 -7.58 2.70 -22.91
C SER A 134 -7.84 4.21 -22.93
N GLN A 135 -7.29 4.89 -23.93
CA GLN A 135 -7.52 6.33 -24.13
C GLN A 135 -9.02 6.64 -24.32
N GLN A 136 -9.74 5.77 -25.05
CA GLN A 136 -11.17 5.91 -25.29
C GLN A 136 -11.98 5.88 -23.99
N GLU A 137 -11.68 4.95 -23.08
CA GLU A 137 -12.38 4.86 -21.80
C GLU A 137 -12.19 6.11 -20.93
N ILE A 138 -10.98 6.69 -20.96
CA ILE A 138 -10.69 7.95 -20.26
C ILE A 138 -11.51 9.10 -20.86
N GLU A 139 -11.56 9.18 -22.18
CA GLU A 139 -12.34 10.20 -22.89
C GLU A 139 -13.83 10.06 -22.62
N ASP A 140 -14.40 8.87 -22.76
CA ASP A 140 -15.81 8.59 -22.53
C ASP A 140 -16.20 8.94 -21.08
N TYR A 141 -15.38 8.49 -20.12
CA TYR A 141 -15.61 8.81 -18.71
C TYR A 141 -15.58 10.32 -18.47
N TYR A 142 -14.59 11.01 -19.03
CA TYR A 142 -14.47 12.45 -18.90
C TYR A 142 -15.68 13.17 -19.47
N GLN A 143 -16.12 12.84 -20.69
CA GLN A 143 -17.26 13.50 -21.34
C GLN A 143 -18.55 13.39 -20.50
N VAL A 144 -18.83 12.21 -19.96
CA VAL A 144 -20.01 11.96 -19.13
C VAL A 144 -19.93 12.69 -17.78
N ASN A 145 -18.72 12.84 -17.22
CA ASN A 145 -18.53 13.33 -15.86
C ASN A 145 -17.89 14.73 -15.76
N LYS A 146 -17.82 15.50 -16.86
CA LYS A 146 -17.14 16.81 -16.91
C LYS A 146 -17.51 17.75 -15.77
N VAL A 147 -18.80 17.78 -15.42
CA VAL A 147 -19.35 18.65 -14.38
C VAL A 147 -18.77 18.33 -12.99
N ASN A 148 -18.36 17.08 -12.76
CA ASN A 148 -17.80 16.64 -11.49
C ASN A 148 -16.32 17.04 -11.32
N PHE A 149 -15.67 17.53 -12.37
CA PHE A 149 -14.24 17.85 -12.37
C PHE A 149 -13.93 19.33 -12.14
N SER A 150 -14.82 20.11 -11.51
CA SER A 150 -14.59 21.55 -11.27
C SER A 150 -13.24 21.82 -10.59
N LEU A 151 -12.44 22.72 -11.18
CA LEU A 151 -11.15 23.12 -10.63
C LEU A 151 -11.30 23.78 -9.26
N LYS A 152 -10.54 23.31 -8.27
CA LYS A 152 -10.47 23.95 -6.94
C LYS A 152 -9.43 25.07 -6.89
N GLU A 153 -8.50 25.07 -7.83
CA GLU A 153 -7.32 25.93 -7.85
C GLU A 153 -7.03 26.37 -9.29
N ILE A 154 -6.24 27.43 -9.44
CA ILE A 154 -5.80 27.92 -10.74
C ILE A 154 -4.76 26.96 -11.31
N ILE A 155 -4.92 26.58 -12.57
CA ILE A 155 -3.95 25.77 -13.32
C ILE A 155 -3.42 26.56 -14.51
N VAL A 156 -2.17 26.29 -14.87
CA VAL A 156 -1.46 26.99 -15.94
C VAL A 156 -0.66 26.00 -16.78
N ARG A 157 -0.55 26.29 -18.07
CA ARG A 157 0.57 25.84 -18.91
C ARG A 157 1.58 26.97 -18.92
N VAL A 158 2.77 26.71 -18.41
CA VAL A 158 3.77 27.74 -18.13
C VAL A 158 5.16 27.26 -18.49
N ASN A 159 5.92 28.13 -19.14
CA ASN A 159 7.35 27.99 -19.26
C ASN A 159 8.03 28.79 -18.16
N PHE A 160 8.77 28.11 -17.31
CA PHE A 160 9.39 28.64 -16.11
C PHE A 160 10.91 28.54 -16.18
N VAL A 161 11.60 29.60 -15.76
CA VAL A 161 13.05 29.62 -15.62
C VAL A 161 13.45 30.38 -14.35
N LYS A 162 14.31 29.76 -13.55
CA LYS A 162 15.01 30.35 -12.41
C LYS A 162 16.50 30.41 -12.71
N THR A 163 17.11 31.58 -12.63
CA THR A 163 18.54 31.79 -12.90
C THR A 163 19.13 32.81 -11.92
N GLU A 164 20.46 32.87 -11.81
CA GLU A 164 21.11 33.86 -10.95
C GLU A 164 20.86 35.29 -11.47
N LYS A 165 20.59 36.22 -10.56
CA LYS A 165 20.17 37.59 -10.90
C LYS A 165 21.18 38.36 -11.75
N GLU A 166 22.47 38.14 -11.50
CA GLU A 166 23.59 38.79 -12.19
C GLU A 166 24.12 38.01 -13.41
N SER A 167 23.42 36.96 -13.84
CA SER A 167 23.84 36.17 -15.00
C SER A 167 23.85 37.01 -16.28
N SER A 168 24.96 36.95 -17.03
CA SER A 168 25.12 37.63 -18.32
C SER A 168 24.12 37.14 -19.37
N GLN A 169 23.55 35.94 -19.18
CA GLN A 169 22.59 35.32 -20.10
C GLN A 169 21.15 35.79 -19.88
N ASN A 170 20.86 36.56 -18.81
CA ASN A 170 19.49 36.99 -18.46
C ASN A 170 18.80 37.78 -19.58
N LYS A 171 19.51 38.69 -20.24
CA LYS A 171 18.96 39.48 -21.36
C LYS A 171 18.60 38.60 -22.56
N GLN A 172 19.36 37.54 -22.80
CA GLN A 172 19.11 36.62 -23.91
C GLN A 172 17.94 35.69 -23.58
N LEU A 173 17.89 35.14 -22.36
CA LEU A 173 16.78 34.32 -21.87
C LEU A 173 15.45 35.08 -21.95
N GLU A 174 15.42 36.34 -21.49
CA GLU A 174 14.20 37.16 -21.55
C GLU A 174 13.73 37.38 -23.01
N ARG A 175 14.65 37.71 -23.92
CA ARG A 175 14.32 37.90 -25.35
C ARG A 175 13.72 36.64 -25.96
N MET A 176 14.30 35.47 -25.66
CA MET A 176 13.82 34.19 -26.17
C MET A 176 12.46 33.81 -25.55
N LEU A 177 12.25 34.05 -24.26
CA LEU A 177 10.94 33.84 -23.63
C LEU A 177 9.86 34.75 -24.22
N ARG A 178 10.20 35.98 -24.63
CA ARG A 178 9.27 36.87 -25.34
C ARG A 178 8.99 36.45 -26.78
N SER A 179 9.90 35.70 -27.42
CA SER A 179 9.71 35.20 -28.79
C SER A 179 8.61 34.12 -28.83
N GLN A 180 7.89 34.02 -29.95
CA GLN A 180 6.91 32.94 -30.19
C GLN A 180 7.49 31.78 -31.04
N ASN A 181 8.79 31.81 -31.37
CA ASN A 181 9.35 30.88 -32.33
C ASN A 181 9.73 29.54 -31.68
N GLN A 182 9.06 28.46 -32.08
CA GLN A 182 9.36 27.09 -31.64
C GLN A 182 10.79 26.60 -31.96
N LYS A 183 11.45 27.19 -32.97
CA LYS A 183 12.88 26.92 -33.28
C LYS A 183 13.82 27.29 -32.13
N ASP A 184 13.35 28.05 -31.15
CA ASP A 184 14.11 28.45 -29.97
C ASP A 184 14.04 27.42 -28.83
N SER A 185 13.23 26.34 -28.89
CA SER A 185 13.14 25.38 -27.77
C SER A 185 14.49 24.77 -27.40
N ASP A 186 15.21 24.20 -28.38
CA ASP A 186 16.44 23.46 -28.09
C ASP A 186 17.62 24.39 -27.79
N THR A 187 17.69 25.54 -28.47
CA THR A 187 18.69 26.57 -28.21
C THR A 187 18.46 27.23 -26.85
N PHE A 188 17.20 27.44 -26.46
CA PHE A 188 16.83 27.95 -25.14
C PHE A 188 17.14 26.92 -24.05
N LYS A 189 16.82 25.65 -24.25
CA LYS A 189 17.19 24.56 -23.31
C LYS A 189 18.70 24.51 -23.09
N ALA A 190 19.48 24.61 -24.17
CA ALA A 190 20.93 24.67 -24.07
C ALA A 190 21.41 25.91 -23.30
N LEU A 191 20.83 27.08 -23.57
CA LEU A 191 21.15 28.32 -22.86
C LEU A 191 20.78 28.24 -21.36
N ALA A 192 19.58 27.75 -21.04
CA ALA A 192 19.12 27.55 -19.67
C ALA A 192 20.05 26.60 -18.92
N ALA A 193 20.41 25.46 -19.52
CA ALA A 193 21.37 24.51 -18.96
C ALA A 193 22.75 25.15 -18.71
N ASN A 194 23.27 25.91 -19.69
CA ASN A 194 24.57 26.59 -19.57
C ASN A 194 24.57 27.71 -18.52
N SER A 195 23.42 28.32 -18.23
CA SER A 195 23.26 29.33 -17.18
C SER A 195 23.12 28.75 -15.77
N GLY A 196 23.11 27.42 -15.62
CA GLY A 196 22.79 26.74 -14.35
C GLY A 196 21.35 26.99 -13.90
N ALA A 197 20.46 27.36 -14.82
CA ALA A 197 19.09 27.66 -14.51
C ALA A 197 18.29 26.39 -14.20
N ASN A 198 17.45 26.47 -13.19
CA ASN A 198 16.40 25.48 -12.98
C ASN A 198 15.20 25.90 -13.85
N TYR A 199 14.75 25.03 -14.75
CA TYR A 199 13.71 25.36 -15.71
C TYR A 199 12.67 24.26 -15.82
N PHE A 200 11.45 24.68 -16.17
CA PHE A 200 10.36 23.80 -16.55
C PHE A 200 9.81 24.30 -17.88
N LEU A 201 9.99 23.51 -18.94
CA LEU A 201 9.66 23.86 -20.32
C LEU A 201 8.85 22.73 -20.93
N GLU A 202 7.61 22.61 -20.47
CA GLU A 202 6.69 21.61 -20.97
C GLU A 202 5.46 22.32 -21.51
N ASP A 203 5.46 22.54 -22.81
CA ASP A 203 4.38 23.26 -23.46
C ASP A 203 3.07 22.50 -23.30
N SER A 204 3.05 21.17 -23.16
CA SER A 204 1.84 20.34 -23.09
C SER A 204 1.32 20.02 -21.69
N THR A 205 2.01 20.42 -20.62
CA THR A 205 1.66 19.96 -19.27
C THR A 205 0.99 21.06 -18.45
N TRP A 206 -0.18 20.72 -17.89
CA TRP A 206 -0.91 21.57 -16.96
C TRP A 206 -0.42 21.36 -15.53
N ILE A 207 -0.11 22.45 -14.82
CA ILE A 207 0.34 22.43 -13.43
C ILE A 207 -0.49 23.43 -12.62
N LYS A 208 -0.67 23.14 -11.33
CA LYS A 208 -1.24 24.10 -10.39
C LYS A 208 -0.33 25.32 -10.27
N LEU A 209 -0.91 26.51 -10.32
CA LEU A 209 -0.16 27.75 -10.18
C LEU A 209 0.62 27.79 -8.85
N ASP A 210 0.02 27.30 -7.77
CA ASP A 210 0.61 27.32 -6.44
C ASP A 210 1.85 26.43 -6.33
N ASP A 211 1.86 25.28 -7.00
CA ASP A 211 3.00 24.36 -7.01
C ASP A 211 4.23 24.97 -7.69
N ILE A 212 4.03 25.78 -8.75
CA ILE A 212 5.15 26.39 -9.49
C ILE A 212 5.67 27.67 -8.83
N ILE A 213 4.83 28.41 -8.10
CA ILE A 213 5.23 29.68 -7.47
C ILE A 213 5.64 29.54 -5.99
N VAL A 214 5.43 28.39 -5.34
CA VAL A 214 5.59 28.20 -3.88
C VAL A 214 6.93 28.71 -3.31
N ASN A 215 8.03 28.52 -4.05
CA ASN A 215 9.37 28.92 -3.63
C ASN A 215 9.83 30.24 -4.27
N THR A 216 8.89 31.12 -4.60
CA THR A 216 9.16 32.39 -5.30
C THR A 216 8.45 33.56 -4.62
N PRO A 217 8.86 34.81 -4.88
CA PRO A 217 8.16 35.99 -4.35
C PRO A 217 6.68 36.06 -4.73
N LEU A 218 6.23 35.34 -5.77
CA LEU A 218 4.84 35.29 -6.21
C LEU A 218 3.94 34.45 -5.29
N ALA A 219 4.50 33.60 -4.42
CA ALA A 219 3.72 32.75 -3.51
C ALA A 219 2.70 33.54 -2.67
N ASN A 220 3.10 34.74 -2.23
CA ASN A 220 2.29 35.63 -1.38
C ASN A 220 1.55 36.72 -2.18
N HIS A 221 1.47 36.60 -3.51
CA HIS A 221 0.79 37.62 -4.31
C HIS A 221 -0.72 37.69 -3.96
N PRO A 222 -1.26 38.88 -3.64
CA PRO A 222 -2.62 39.00 -3.10
C PRO A 222 -3.70 38.63 -4.12
N ASN A 223 -3.44 38.82 -5.42
CA ASN A 223 -4.38 38.52 -6.49
C ASN A 223 -3.76 37.64 -7.57
N LYS A 224 -3.76 36.32 -7.37
CA LYS A 224 -3.21 35.35 -8.33
C LYS A 224 -4.01 35.26 -9.64
N VAL A 225 -5.30 35.58 -9.61
CA VAL A 225 -6.17 35.59 -10.80
C VAL A 225 -5.75 36.71 -11.77
N GLU A 226 -5.52 37.91 -11.24
CA GLU A 226 -5.06 39.04 -12.03
C GLU A 226 -3.65 38.81 -12.59
N LEU A 227 -2.78 38.19 -11.79
CA LEU A 227 -1.42 37.84 -12.16
C LEU A 227 -1.38 37.05 -13.48
N VAL A 228 -2.19 35.98 -13.60
CA VAL A 228 -2.24 35.15 -14.81
C VAL A 228 -3.05 35.76 -15.95
N ARG A 229 -4.07 36.58 -15.64
CA ARG A 229 -4.95 37.18 -16.65
C ARG A 229 -4.24 38.28 -17.44
N ASN A 230 -3.46 39.13 -16.76
CA ASN A 230 -2.93 40.35 -17.34
C ASN A 230 -1.51 40.18 -17.90
N ASN A 231 -0.78 39.13 -17.50
CA ASN A 231 0.63 38.97 -17.82
C ASN A 231 0.89 37.70 -18.64
N LYS A 232 1.40 37.88 -19.86
CA LYS A 232 1.95 36.76 -20.66
C LYS A 232 3.34 36.34 -20.19
N LEU A 233 4.10 37.27 -19.64
CA LEU A 233 5.44 37.03 -19.08
C LEU A 233 5.55 37.80 -17.76
N ILE A 234 5.74 37.06 -16.68
CA ILE A 234 5.95 37.60 -15.34
C ILE A 234 7.45 37.47 -15.03
N ILE A 235 8.05 38.55 -14.54
CA ILE A 235 9.46 38.58 -14.13
C ILE A 235 9.49 39.06 -12.68
N THR A 236 10.11 38.28 -11.81
CA THR A 236 10.30 38.65 -10.40
C THR A 236 11.69 38.28 -9.94
N ASP A 237 12.20 39.01 -8.95
CA ASP A 237 13.51 38.78 -8.37
C ASP A 237 13.38 38.50 -6.88
N ASP A 238 14.25 37.64 -6.36
CA ASP A 238 14.60 37.63 -4.94
C ASP A 238 16.02 38.20 -4.74
N ASP A 239 16.63 37.89 -3.60
CA ASP A 239 17.98 38.37 -3.26
C ASP A 239 19.07 37.80 -4.18
N ARG A 240 18.92 36.57 -4.68
CA ARG A 240 19.96 35.84 -5.44
C ARG A 240 19.53 35.46 -6.86
N TYR A 241 18.24 35.26 -7.08
CA TYR A 241 17.69 34.66 -8.28
C TYR A 241 16.67 35.58 -8.95
N ARG A 242 16.62 35.48 -10.28
CA ARG A 242 15.57 36.01 -11.14
C ARG A 242 14.72 34.86 -11.65
N TYR A 243 13.41 35.05 -11.62
CA TYR A 243 12.40 34.10 -12.04
C TYR A 243 11.62 34.67 -13.22
N TYR A 244 11.43 33.83 -14.23
CA TYR A 244 10.61 34.13 -15.39
C TYR A 244 9.49 33.10 -15.49
N PHE A 245 8.25 33.58 -15.67
CA PHE A 245 7.08 32.74 -15.90
C PHE A 245 6.39 33.22 -17.17
N LYS A 246 6.49 32.46 -18.25
CA LYS A 246 5.74 32.69 -19.48
C LYS A 246 4.46 31.87 -19.44
N ILE A 247 3.33 32.52 -19.18
CA ILE A 247 2.02 31.88 -19.16
C ILE A 247 1.58 31.65 -20.61
N LEU A 248 1.42 30.38 -20.98
CA LEU A 248 0.93 29.97 -22.30
C LEU A 248 -0.61 29.93 -22.29
N GLU A 249 -1.17 29.20 -21.34
CA GLU A 249 -2.60 29.04 -21.12
C GLU A 249 -2.89 28.98 -19.62
N TYR A 250 -4.10 29.33 -19.21
CA TYR A 250 -4.54 29.21 -17.83
C TYR A 250 -6.02 28.84 -17.75
N LYS A 251 -6.40 28.21 -16.63
CA LYS A 251 -7.78 28.00 -16.22
C LYS A 251 -7.94 28.38 -14.77
N LEU A 252 -9.04 29.07 -14.48
CA LEU A 252 -9.35 29.56 -13.14
C LEU A 252 -10.09 28.48 -12.34
N GLN A 253 -10.26 28.77 -11.05
CA GLN A 253 -11.15 28.01 -10.17
C GLN A 253 -12.56 27.92 -10.79
N ASP A 254 -13.25 26.82 -10.48
CA ASP A 254 -14.59 26.42 -10.92
C ASP A 254 -14.73 26.16 -12.42
N GLN A 255 -13.68 26.36 -13.21
CA GLN A 255 -13.68 25.98 -14.61
C GLN A 255 -13.44 24.47 -14.78
N VAL A 256 -13.92 23.94 -15.90
CA VAL A 256 -13.67 22.54 -16.26
C VAL A 256 -12.19 22.39 -16.70
N PRO A 257 -11.41 21.52 -16.03
CA PRO A 257 -10.03 21.27 -16.38
C PRO A 257 -9.94 20.51 -17.70
N PRO A 258 -8.83 20.63 -18.43
CA PRO A 258 -8.58 19.84 -19.62
C PRO A 258 -8.35 18.38 -19.26
N LEU A 259 -8.66 17.48 -20.20
CA LEU A 259 -8.53 16.04 -20.01
C LEU A 259 -7.14 15.63 -19.52
N GLU A 260 -6.10 16.25 -20.08
CA GLU A 260 -4.70 15.98 -19.74
C GLU A 260 -4.40 16.20 -18.25
N PHE A 261 -5.04 17.19 -17.62
CA PHE A 261 -4.82 17.51 -16.21
C PHE A 261 -5.45 16.48 -15.27
N VAL A 262 -6.61 15.93 -15.64
CA VAL A 262 -7.37 14.96 -14.82
C VAL A 262 -7.19 13.52 -15.27
N ARG A 263 -6.36 13.27 -16.29
CA ARG A 263 -6.14 11.93 -16.88
C ARG A 263 -5.75 10.89 -15.84
N ASP A 264 -4.79 11.21 -14.98
CA ASP A 264 -4.30 10.28 -13.96
C ASP A 264 -5.34 10.02 -12.88
N GLU A 265 -6.13 11.04 -12.53
CA GLU A 265 -7.24 10.92 -11.58
C GLU A 265 -8.34 10.00 -12.16
N ILE A 266 -8.75 10.23 -13.41
CA ILE A 266 -9.72 9.39 -14.11
C ILE A 266 -9.23 7.95 -14.20
N THR A 267 -7.95 7.75 -14.54
CA THR A 267 -7.35 6.41 -14.62
C THR A 267 -7.48 5.68 -13.28
N LYS A 268 -7.15 6.35 -12.17
CA LYS A 268 -7.31 5.78 -10.82
C LYS A 268 -8.77 5.46 -10.50
N ILE A 269 -9.69 6.34 -10.87
CA ILE A 269 -11.13 6.10 -10.66
C ILE A 269 -11.60 4.86 -11.43
N LEU A 270 -11.22 4.74 -12.70
CA LEU A 270 -11.61 3.60 -13.54
C LEU A 270 -11.05 2.27 -13.02
N ILE A 271 -9.77 2.26 -12.61
CA ILE A 271 -9.17 1.08 -11.98
C ILE A 271 -9.92 0.70 -10.69
N ASN A 272 -10.27 1.69 -9.86
CA ASN A 272 -11.02 1.44 -8.63
C ASN A 272 -12.44 0.95 -8.91
N LYS A 273 -13.11 1.46 -9.94
CA LYS A 273 -14.42 0.94 -10.37
C LYS A 273 -14.35 -0.52 -10.77
N ARG A 274 -13.38 -0.90 -11.62
CA ARG A 274 -13.17 -2.30 -12.01
C ARG A 274 -12.90 -3.21 -10.82
N ARG A 275 -12.12 -2.73 -9.83
CA ARG A 275 -11.89 -3.47 -8.57
C ARG A 275 -13.20 -3.74 -7.83
N ILE A 276 -14.04 -2.73 -7.64
CA ILE A 276 -15.33 -2.86 -6.95
C ILE A 276 -16.24 -3.83 -7.72
N GLU A 277 -16.31 -3.69 -9.05
CA GLU A 277 -17.11 -4.56 -9.92
C GLU A 277 -16.66 -6.03 -9.83
N LEU A 278 -15.35 -6.30 -9.80
CA LEU A 278 -14.82 -7.66 -9.64
C LEU A 278 -15.21 -8.29 -8.30
N VAL A 279 -15.16 -7.52 -7.20
CA VAL A 279 -15.56 -8.03 -5.88
C VAL A 279 -17.05 -8.33 -5.84
N ASP A 280 -17.88 -7.44 -6.37
CA ASP A 280 -19.34 -7.64 -6.43
C ASP A 280 -19.71 -8.85 -7.31
N GLN A 281 -19.04 -9.03 -8.44
CA GLN A 281 -19.20 -10.21 -9.30
C GLN A 281 -18.79 -11.49 -8.57
N LEU A 282 -17.63 -11.50 -7.92
CA LEU A 282 -17.16 -12.65 -7.13
C LEU A 282 -18.19 -13.06 -6.07
N GLN A 283 -18.68 -12.11 -5.28
CA GLN A 283 -19.66 -12.37 -4.23
C GLN A 283 -20.94 -12.97 -4.81
N LYS A 284 -21.46 -12.39 -5.90
CA LYS A 284 -22.65 -12.89 -6.60
C LYS A 284 -22.45 -14.29 -7.14
N GLU A 285 -21.31 -14.57 -7.77
CA GLU A 285 -20.99 -15.89 -8.31
C GLU A 285 -20.87 -16.96 -7.23
N VAL A 286 -20.22 -16.63 -6.10
CA VAL A 286 -20.10 -17.55 -4.95
C VAL A 286 -21.49 -17.84 -4.39
N TYR A 287 -22.33 -16.81 -4.20
CA TYR A 287 -23.68 -16.97 -3.68
C TYR A 287 -24.56 -17.81 -4.62
N ASN A 288 -24.60 -17.47 -5.90
CA ASN A 288 -25.44 -18.16 -6.88
C ASN A 288 -25.03 -19.63 -7.04
N ARG A 289 -23.72 -19.91 -7.05
CA ARG A 289 -23.20 -21.28 -7.10
C ARG A 289 -23.60 -22.10 -5.87
N ALA A 290 -23.54 -21.50 -4.69
CA ALA A 290 -23.98 -22.13 -3.45
C ALA A 290 -25.49 -22.38 -3.44
N LEU A 291 -26.28 -21.45 -4.01
CA LEU A 291 -27.72 -21.59 -4.18
C LEU A 291 -28.08 -22.74 -5.12
N GLU A 292 -27.46 -22.79 -6.31
CA GLU A 292 -27.67 -23.85 -7.31
C GLU A 292 -27.34 -25.25 -6.77
N LYS A 293 -26.32 -25.34 -5.92
CA LYS A 293 -25.88 -26.59 -5.29
C LYS A 293 -26.60 -26.90 -3.97
N ASN A 294 -27.53 -26.06 -3.54
CA ASN A 294 -28.23 -26.17 -2.25
C ASN A 294 -27.27 -26.30 -1.05
N GLU A 295 -26.17 -25.55 -1.05
CA GLU A 295 -25.10 -25.59 -0.04
C GLU A 295 -25.50 -24.89 1.28
N PHE A 296 -26.57 -24.10 1.28
CA PHE A 296 -27.08 -23.44 2.49
C PHE A 296 -28.59 -23.53 2.60
N LYS A 297 -29.10 -23.40 3.83
CA LYS A 297 -30.52 -23.36 4.16
C LYS A 297 -30.76 -22.23 5.15
N ILE A 298 -31.84 -21.50 4.94
CA ILE A 298 -32.32 -20.47 5.86
C ILE A 298 -33.44 -21.09 6.67
N TYR A 299 -33.34 -21.01 8.00
CA TYR A 299 -34.39 -21.43 8.92
C TYR A 299 -35.08 -20.17 9.44
N GLU A 300 -36.41 -20.17 9.44
CA GLU A 300 -37.26 -19.16 10.08
C GLU A 300 -37.44 -19.44 11.57
#